data_AF-A0A9P9LDA0-F1
#
_entry.id   AF-A0A9P9LDA0-F1
#
_cell.length_a   1.000
_cell.length_b   1.000
_cell.length_c   1.000
_cell.angle_alpha   90.00
_cell.angle_beta   90.00
_cell.angle_gamma   90.00
#
_symmetry.space_group_name_H-M   'P 1'
#
loop_
_entity.id
_entity.type
_entity.pdbx_description
1 polymer ?
#
loop_
_entity_poly.entity_id
_entity_poly.type
_entity_poly.pdbx_seq_one_letter_code
_entity_poly.pdbx_strand_id
1 'polypeptide(L)'
;MDPNTFQLDLEIQPVFTSTTFPPCAKTEAVLENNKSKEGALILSIAILGILSLYWGALSRTEENVSTLGVLVVDFDGKLEPFISTTPIIGSAVVAAAQKVLEKRPPRPSFKAKSPLDFNNDPLKVREAVYDFQAWATVIINSNATVLLQDAVQTGYATYDPYGAAQMIILTARDSTTVNGYITPALVALDKHVTASFSKSWTTLVLQNDSISRGTLHQVPQALLQRLASLITPAVTVRLIYPIVVAFFSFSFFLPIHMKYLSPVATASAYFILSLCYSLISLAFRVPFSRRGASHTEPAINPDAYSHATFFVYWMLNFNVAMVVGQPWIAIWLIFWIISNVSTAFYSIDLAPGFYHWGYA
;
A
#
# COMPACT_ATOMS: atom_id res chain seq x y z
N MET A 1 -3.62 6.86 102.32
CA MET A 1 -4.86 7.58 102.66
C MET A 1 -4.94 8.75 101.70
N ASP A 2 -5.79 8.59 100.67
CA ASP A 2 -6.58 9.57 99.89
C ASP A 2 -6.37 11.09 100.08
N PRO A 3 -6.83 11.95 99.14
CA PRO A 3 -6.65 11.98 97.68
C PRO A 3 -6.51 13.46 97.17
N ASN A 4 -6.54 13.67 95.85
CA ASN A 4 -6.96 14.92 95.16
C ASN A 4 -6.22 16.24 95.44
N THR A 5 -5.49 16.77 94.44
CA THR A 5 -5.94 18.01 93.76
C THR A 5 -5.21 18.27 92.45
N PHE A 6 -6.03 18.52 91.43
CA PHE A 6 -5.74 19.03 90.10
C PHE A 6 -5.03 20.39 90.20
N GLN A 7 -3.88 20.56 89.53
CA GLN A 7 -3.22 21.86 89.39
C GLN A 7 -3.30 22.29 87.92
N LEU A 8 -3.86 23.48 87.70
CA LEU A 8 -4.19 24.06 86.41
C LEU A 8 -3.32 25.31 86.27
N ASP A 9 -2.15 25.16 85.64
CA ASP A 9 -1.25 26.28 85.34
C ASP A 9 -1.44 26.71 83.88
N LEU A 10 -2.12 27.85 83.72
CA LEU A 10 -2.05 28.74 82.57
C LEU A 10 -0.80 29.62 82.75
N GLU A 11 0.16 29.58 81.82
CA GLU A 11 0.67 30.77 81.14
C GLU A 11 1.78 30.51 80.10
N ILE A 12 1.52 31.07 78.91
CA ILE A 12 2.45 31.73 77.97
C ILE A 12 3.44 30.85 77.18
N GLN A 13 3.07 30.56 75.93
CA GLN A 13 4.01 30.35 74.83
C GLN A 13 4.07 31.65 73.99
N PRO A 14 5.28 32.10 73.56
CA PRO A 14 5.42 33.34 72.83
C PRO A 14 4.88 33.25 71.40
N VAL A 15 4.16 34.29 71.02
CA VAL A 15 3.72 34.61 69.66
C VAL A 15 4.96 34.71 68.75
N PHE A 16 5.18 33.71 67.90
CA PHE A 16 6.02 33.85 66.72
C PHE A 16 5.17 34.40 65.58
N THR A 17 5.29 35.70 65.34
CA THR A 17 4.88 36.37 64.11
C THR A 17 5.79 35.94 62.96
N SER A 18 5.36 34.93 62.21
CA SER A 18 5.84 34.68 60.85
C SER A 18 4.68 34.95 59.89
N THR A 19 4.59 36.18 59.41
CA THR A 19 3.76 36.57 58.28
C THR A 19 4.30 35.95 56.99
N THR A 20 4.01 34.67 56.76
CA THR A 20 3.99 34.13 55.40
C THR A 20 2.65 34.54 54.78
N PHE A 21 2.69 35.62 54.01
CA PHE A 21 1.58 35.99 53.13
C PHE A 21 1.22 34.79 52.24
N PRO A 22 -0.06 34.41 52.09
CA PRO A 22 -0.44 33.43 51.07
C PRO A 22 -0.05 34.03 49.70
N PRO A 23 0.56 33.26 48.78
CA PRO A 23 0.73 33.74 47.42
C PRO A 23 -0.66 34.16 46.91
N CYS A 24 -0.75 35.38 46.40
CA CYS A 24 -2.01 35.93 45.92
C CYS A 24 -2.54 34.98 44.84
N ALA A 25 -3.71 34.36 45.05
CA ALA A 25 -4.31 33.39 44.13
C ALA A 25 -4.42 33.90 42.68
N LYS A 26 -4.41 35.24 42.49
CA LYS A 26 -4.34 35.88 41.17
C LYS A 26 -3.00 35.66 40.45
N THR A 27 -1.87 35.63 41.18
CA THR A 27 -0.53 35.44 40.59
C THR A 27 -0.31 33.98 40.18
N GLU A 28 -0.76 33.02 40.98
CA GLU A 28 -0.75 31.59 40.61
C GLU A 28 -1.67 31.31 39.42
N ALA A 29 -2.89 31.86 39.39
CA ALA A 29 -3.80 31.71 38.26
C ALA A 29 -3.26 32.34 36.96
N VAL A 30 -2.55 33.47 37.04
CA VAL A 30 -1.90 34.10 35.87
C VAL A 30 -0.70 33.27 35.39
N LEU A 31 0.07 32.69 36.31
CA LEU A 31 1.19 31.80 35.98
C LEU A 31 0.70 30.48 35.36
N GLU A 32 -0.37 29.87 35.89
CA GLU A 32 -0.99 28.68 35.29
C GLU A 32 -1.59 28.98 33.92
N ASN A 33 -2.23 30.14 33.74
CA ASN A 33 -2.79 30.55 32.45
C ASN A 33 -1.70 30.83 31.41
N ASN A 34 -0.57 31.44 31.80
CA ASN A 34 0.56 31.64 30.89
C ASN A 34 1.25 30.31 30.52
N LYS A 35 1.42 29.40 31.49
CA LYS A 35 1.97 28.06 31.26
C LYS A 35 1.06 27.19 30.37
N SER A 36 -0.25 27.36 30.49
CA SER A 36 -1.27 26.74 29.62
C SER A 36 -1.21 27.27 28.18
N LYS A 37 -1.06 28.59 28.01
CA LYS A 37 -0.91 29.23 26.68
C LYS A 37 0.38 28.83 25.97
N GLU A 38 1.50 28.77 26.70
CA GLU A 38 2.79 28.30 26.16
C GLU A 38 2.68 26.83 25.72
N GLY A 39 2.06 25.98 26.54
CA GLY A 39 1.78 24.58 26.17
C GLY A 39 0.91 24.45 24.92
N ALA A 40 -0.12 25.28 24.78
CA ALA A 40 -0.99 25.28 23.60
C ALA A 40 -0.26 25.75 22.33
N LEU A 41 0.65 26.72 22.43
CA LEU A 41 1.45 27.19 21.30
C LEU A 41 2.43 26.11 20.83
N ILE A 42 3.16 25.48 21.76
CA ILE A 42 4.09 24.38 21.47
C ILE A 42 3.34 23.22 20.82
N LEU A 43 2.17 22.85 21.36
CA LEU A 43 1.34 21.78 20.81
C LEU A 43 0.85 22.12 19.39
N SER A 44 0.44 23.36 19.16
CA SER A 44 -0.05 23.80 17.85
C SER A 44 1.05 23.76 16.77
N ILE A 45 2.26 24.20 17.11
CA ILE A 45 3.43 24.13 16.21
C ILE A 45 3.81 22.66 15.95
N ALA A 46 3.80 21.81 16.99
CA ALA A 46 4.08 20.39 16.86
C ALA A 46 3.06 19.68 15.96
N ILE A 47 1.76 19.94 16.15
CA ILE A 47 0.70 19.38 15.29
C ILE A 47 0.86 19.85 13.85
N LEU A 48 1.14 21.14 13.62
CA LEU A 48 1.34 21.67 12.27
C LEU A 48 2.55 21.00 11.58
N GLY A 49 3.66 20.86 12.28
CA GLY A 49 4.86 20.19 11.77
C GLY A 49 4.63 18.72 11.47
N ILE A 50 3.96 17.99 12.38
CA ILE A 50 3.64 16.58 12.17
C ILE A 50 2.63 16.40 11.04
N LEU A 51 1.57 17.21 10.96
CA LEU A 51 0.55 17.10 9.91
C LEU A 51 1.10 17.50 8.53
N SER A 52 2.14 18.35 8.50
CA SER A 52 2.88 18.64 7.28
C SER A 52 3.62 17.41 6.73
N LEU A 53 3.96 16.40 7.55
CA LEU A 53 4.50 15.13 7.05
C LEU A 53 3.47 14.37 6.22
N TYR A 54 2.19 14.39 6.61
CA TYR A 54 1.13 13.75 5.84
C TYR A 54 0.96 14.40 4.45
N TRP A 55 0.83 15.74 4.42
CA TRP A 55 0.67 16.46 3.15
C TRP A 55 1.93 16.44 2.30
N GLY A 56 3.11 16.46 2.94
CA GLY A 56 4.39 16.35 2.26
C GLY A 56 4.53 15.04 1.49
N ALA A 57 4.01 13.92 2.02
CA ALA A 57 4.05 12.62 1.34
C ALA A 57 3.26 12.63 0.03
N LEU A 58 2.16 13.39 -0.01
CA LEU A 58 1.27 13.49 -1.17
C LEU A 58 1.68 14.59 -2.17
N SER A 59 2.51 15.55 -1.73
CA SER A 59 2.77 16.79 -2.48
C SER A 59 3.33 16.60 -3.89
N ARG A 60 4.06 15.52 -4.15
CA ARG A 60 4.71 15.23 -5.45
C ARG A 60 4.16 14.01 -6.15
N THR A 61 3.00 13.50 -5.71
CA THR A 61 2.42 12.27 -6.27
C THR A 61 2.26 12.35 -7.78
N GLU A 62 1.70 13.45 -8.30
CA GLU A 62 1.46 13.64 -9.75
C GLU A 62 2.77 13.76 -10.55
N GLU A 63 3.77 14.46 -10.00
CA GLU A 63 5.09 14.61 -10.64
C GLU A 63 5.83 13.25 -10.72
N ASN A 64 5.68 12.45 -9.67
CA ASN A 64 6.35 11.16 -9.53
C ASN A 64 5.61 10.00 -10.19
N VAL A 65 4.42 10.17 -10.79
CA VAL A 65 3.72 9.03 -11.44
C VAL A 65 4.58 8.34 -12.51
N SER A 66 5.53 9.07 -13.11
CA SER A 66 6.49 8.50 -14.06
C SER A 66 7.46 7.46 -13.46
N THR A 67 7.69 7.47 -12.15
CA THR A 67 8.51 6.47 -11.44
C THR A 67 7.84 5.09 -11.44
N LEU A 68 6.51 5.05 -11.57
CA LEU A 68 5.74 3.80 -11.70
C LEU A 68 6.07 3.12 -13.03
N GLY A 69 7.04 2.21 -13.01
CA GLY A 69 7.49 1.49 -14.19
C GLY A 69 6.63 0.28 -14.53
N VAL A 70 6.13 0.23 -15.77
CA VAL A 70 5.49 -0.92 -16.41
C VAL A 70 6.46 -1.53 -17.41
N LEU A 71 6.78 -2.81 -17.25
CA LEU A 71 7.64 -3.53 -18.19
C LEU A 71 6.82 -4.04 -19.37
N VAL A 72 7.41 -4.02 -20.57
CA VAL A 72 6.84 -4.65 -21.76
C VAL A 72 7.91 -5.61 -22.28
N VAL A 73 7.64 -6.92 -22.17
CA VAL A 73 8.58 -7.97 -22.58
C VAL A 73 7.96 -8.73 -23.75
N ASP A 74 8.64 -8.63 -24.88
CA ASP A 74 8.17 -9.17 -26.15
C ASP A 74 8.91 -10.46 -26.52
N PHE A 75 8.26 -11.61 -26.36
CA PHE A 75 8.77 -12.91 -26.77
C PHE A 75 8.33 -13.33 -28.17
N ASP A 76 7.41 -12.59 -28.80
CA ASP A 76 6.76 -12.96 -30.08
C ASP A 76 7.82 -13.13 -31.18
N GLY A 77 7.88 -14.33 -31.77
CA GLY A 77 8.84 -14.66 -32.82
C GLY A 77 10.32 -14.59 -32.42
N LYS A 78 10.66 -14.57 -31.13
CA LYS A 78 12.06 -14.47 -30.64
C LYS A 78 12.59 -15.74 -29.98
N LEU A 79 11.73 -16.73 -29.76
CA LEU A 79 12.10 -18.02 -29.16
C LEU A 79 11.81 -19.16 -30.14
N GLU A 80 12.61 -20.21 -30.08
CA GLU A 80 12.34 -21.47 -30.77
C GLU A 80 10.98 -22.02 -30.35
N PRO A 81 10.17 -22.60 -31.27
CA PRO A 81 10.41 -22.81 -32.71
C PRO A 81 10.00 -21.63 -33.62
N PHE A 82 9.73 -20.45 -33.07
CA PHE A 82 9.07 -19.34 -33.79
C PHE A 82 10.01 -18.25 -34.31
N ILE A 83 11.33 -18.46 -34.25
CA ILE A 83 12.36 -17.47 -34.66
C ILE A 83 12.22 -17.05 -36.13
N SER A 84 11.71 -17.94 -36.99
CA SER A 84 11.51 -17.66 -38.41
C SER A 84 10.27 -16.80 -38.71
N THR A 85 9.40 -16.55 -37.73
CA THR A 85 8.16 -15.81 -37.94
C THR A 85 8.36 -14.31 -37.69
N THR A 86 7.90 -13.47 -38.62
CA THR A 86 7.91 -12.01 -38.45
C THR A 86 6.88 -11.58 -37.39
N PRO A 87 7.27 -10.96 -36.26
CA PRO A 87 6.35 -10.63 -35.18
C PRO A 87 5.45 -9.43 -35.51
N ILE A 88 4.14 -9.65 -35.54
CA ILE A 88 3.13 -8.63 -35.81
C ILE A 88 2.51 -8.13 -34.49
N ILE A 89 2.19 -9.03 -33.56
CA ILE A 89 1.59 -8.67 -32.27
C ILE A 89 2.62 -8.01 -31.37
N GLY A 90 3.81 -8.60 -31.25
CA GLY A 90 4.93 -8.09 -30.47
C GLY A 90 5.27 -6.63 -30.80
N SER A 91 5.50 -6.38 -32.08
CA SER A 91 5.85 -5.05 -32.59
C SER A 91 4.73 -4.03 -32.40
N ALA A 92 3.46 -4.43 -32.59
CA ALA A 92 2.32 -3.54 -32.38
C ALA A 92 2.14 -3.11 -30.92
N VAL A 93 2.32 -4.03 -29.97
CA VAL A 93 2.22 -3.73 -28.53
C VAL A 93 3.36 -2.83 -28.08
N VAL A 94 4.59 -3.09 -28.51
CA VAL A 94 5.76 -2.26 -28.19
C VAL A 94 5.59 -0.84 -28.77
N ALA A 95 5.14 -0.73 -30.03
CA ALA A 95 4.87 0.57 -30.66
C ALA A 95 3.72 1.32 -29.97
N ALA A 96 2.67 0.62 -29.54
CA ALA A 96 1.57 1.22 -28.78
C ALA A 96 2.05 1.72 -27.41
N ALA A 97 2.90 0.95 -26.71
CA ALA A 97 3.49 1.36 -25.44
C ALA A 97 4.34 2.63 -25.58
N GLN A 98 5.12 2.75 -26.68
CA GLN A 98 5.88 3.96 -26.99
C GLN A 98 4.97 5.16 -27.28
N LYS A 99 3.89 4.99 -28.05
CA LYS A 99 2.92 6.09 -28.30
C LYS A 99 2.18 6.52 -27.03
N VAL A 100 1.93 5.59 -26.11
CA VAL A 100 1.39 5.94 -24.79
C VAL A 100 2.38 6.82 -24.02
N LEU A 101 3.68 6.81 -24.31
CA LEU A 101 4.70 7.72 -23.76
C LEU A 101 4.76 9.11 -24.44
N GLU A 102 4.00 9.38 -25.50
CA GLU A 102 4.05 10.67 -26.21
C GLU A 102 3.05 11.71 -25.67
N LYS A 103 1.96 11.27 -25.01
CA LYS A 103 0.96 12.18 -24.38
C LYS A 103 1.56 13.01 -23.21
N ARG A 104 0.88 14.03 -22.67
CA ARG A 104 1.37 14.78 -21.49
C ARG A 104 1.19 13.98 -20.17
N PRO A 105 2.09 14.14 -19.17
CA PRO A 105 1.97 13.57 -17.82
C PRO A 105 0.75 14.13 -17.05
N PRO A 106 0.29 13.48 -15.97
CA PRO A 106 0.93 12.37 -15.23
C PRO A 106 0.53 10.96 -15.71
N ARG A 107 1.50 10.06 -15.87
CA ARG A 107 1.26 8.64 -16.23
C ARG A 107 2.44 7.73 -15.84
N PRO A 108 2.19 6.42 -15.66
CA PRO A 108 3.24 5.42 -15.51
C PRO A 108 4.20 5.40 -16.70
N SER A 109 5.46 5.04 -16.47
CA SER A 109 6.44 4.83 -17.53
C SER A 109 6.35 3.42 -18.09
N PHE A 110 6.40 3.27 -19.41
CA PHE A 110 6.50 1.98 -20.09
C PHE A 110 7.95 1.75 -20.53
N LYS A 111 8.54 0.62 -20.16
CA LYS A 111 9.92 0.26 -20.51
C LYS A 111 9.92 -1.07 -21.26
N ALA A 112 10.30 -1.03 -22.53
CA ALA A 112 10.53 -2.24 -23.30
C ALA A 112 11.81 -2.93 -22.81
N LYS A 113 11.72 -4.23 -22.53
CA LYS A 113 12.83 -5.06 -22.07
C LYS A 113 12.99 -6.29 -22.97
N SER A 114 14.23 -6.75 -23.10
CA SER A 114 14.52 -7.94 -23.91
C SER A 114 14.16 -9.21 -23.12
N PRO A 115 13.61 -10.25 -23.77
CA PRO A 115 13.49 -11.59 -23.17
C PRO A 115 14.79 -12.14 -22.58
N LEU A 116 15.94 -11.76 -23.16
CA LEU A 116 17.25 -12.21 -22.69
C LEU A 116 17.57 -11.74 -21.27
N ASP A 117 17.05 -10.57 -20.86
CA ASP A 117 17.22 -10.03 -19.50
C ASP A 117 16.56 -10.96 -18.45
N PHE A 118 15.67 -11.85 -18.89
CA PHE A 118 14.89 -12.78 -18.06
C PHE A 118 15.18 -14.24 -18.41
N ASN A 119 16.36 -14.55 -18.97
CA ASN A 119 16.74 -15.89 -19.42
C ASN A 119 15.72 -16.55 -20.35
N ASN A 120 14.98 -15.77 -21.13
CA ASN A 120 13.91 -16.25 -22.02
C ASN A 120 12.75 -16.96 -21.31
N ASP A 121 12.57 -16.73 -20.01
CA ASP A 121 11.49 -17.33 -19.23
C ASP A 121 10.42 -16.28 -18.86
N PRO A 122 9.16 -16.43 -19.32
CA PRO A 122 8.08 -15.54 -18.94
C PRO A 122 7.75 -15.58 -17.45
N LEU A 123 8.07 -16.66 -16.72
CA LEU A 123 7.87 -16.73 -15.27
C LEU A 123 8.83 -15.81 -14.51
N LYS A 124 10.08 -15.65 -14.98
CA LYS A 124 11.02 -14.69 -14.42
C LYS A 124 10.57 -13.25 -14.59
N VAL A 125 9.82 -12.95 -15.66
CA VAL A 125 9.19 -11.65 -15.84
C VAL A 125 8.10 -11.40 -14.80
N ARG A 126 7.35 -12.44 -14.41
CA ARG A 126 6.37 -12.36 -13.31
C ARG A 126 7.04 -12.19 -11.96
N GLU A 127 8.10 -12.96 -11.72
CA GLU A 127 8.92 -12.87 -10.50
C GLU A 127 9.49 -11.45 -10.33
N ALA A 128 9.93 -10.79 -11.40
CA ALA A 128 10.38 -9.40 -11.33
C ALA A 128 9.30 -8.40 -10.84
N VAL A 129 8.02 -8.66 -11.12
CA VAL A 129 6.91 -7.86 -10.56
C VAL A 129 6.66 -8.22 -9.10
N TYR A 130 6.81 -9.49 -8.72
CA TYR A 130 6.73 -9.94 -7.33
C TYR A 130 7.84 -9.32 -6.46
N ASP A 131 9.07 -9.25 -6.97
CA ASP A 131 10.25 -8.66 -6.33
C ASP A 131 10.31 -7.12 -6.39
N PHE A 132 9.16 -6.48 -6.66
CA PHE A 132 9.01 -5.03 -6.70
C PHE A 132 9.87 -4.28 -7.73
N GLN A 133 10.51 -4.96 -8.69
CA GLN A 133 11.32 -4.32 -9.74
C GLN A 133 10.47 -3.54 -10.75
N ALA A 134 9.18 -3.86 -10.83
CA ALA A 134 8.19 -3.14 -11.64
C ALA A 134 6.81 -3.15 -10.97
N TRP A 135 5.96 -2.19 -11.34
CA TRP A 135 4.58 -2.10 -10.84
C TRP A 135 3.61 -3.00 -11.62
N ALA A 136 3.91 -3.22 -12.90
CA ALA A 136 3.19 -4.12 -13.77
C ALA A 136 4.11 -4.62 -14.88
N THR A 137 3.71 -5.68 -15.56
CA THR A 137 4.36 -6.14 -16.78
C THR A 137 3.35 -6.56 -17.83
N VAL A 138 3.69 -6.37 -19.10
CA VAL A 138 2.98 -6.87 -20.27
C VAL A 138 3.90 -7.91 -20.92
N ILE A 139 3.52 -9.18 -20.82
CA ILE A 139 4.23 -10.32 -21.38
C ILE A 139 3.53 -10.70 -22.68
N ILE A 140 4.24 -10.63 -23.79
CA ILE A 140 3.74 -11.07 -25.09
C ILE A 140 4.25 -12.48 -25.32
N ASN A 141 3.36 -13.43 -25.61
CA ASN A 141 3.73 -14.83 -25.74
C ASN A 141 4.51 -15.10 -27.04
N SER A 142 5.38 -16.10 -27.03
CA SER A 142 6.28 -16.39 -28.17
C SER A 142 5.56 -16.87 -29.43
N ASN A 143 4.41 -17.53 -29.25
CA ASN A 143 3.57 -18.08 -30.30
C ASN A 143 2.44 -17.12 -30.73
N ALA A 144 2.42 -15.88 -30.25
CA ALA A 144 1.32 -14.95 -30.43
C ALA A 144 0.99 -14.71 -31.91
N THR A 145 1.96 -14.30 -32.72
CA THR A 145 1.73 -14.04 -34.15
C THR A 145 1.44 -15.31 -34.94
N VAL A 146 2.09 -16.42 -34.61
CA VAL A 146 1.89 -17.71 -35.31
C VAL A 146 0.48 -18.23 -35.11
N LEU A 147 -0.01 -18.26 -33.87
CA LEU A 147 -1.36 -18.70 -33.56
C LEU A 147 -2.42 -17.80 -34.20
N LEU A 148 -2.17 -16.50 -34.27
CA LEU A 148 -3.07 -15.57 -34.94
C LEU A 148 -3.14 -15.83 -36.45
N GLN A 149 -1.98 -16.00 -37.10
CA GLN A 149 -1.92 -16.28 -38.53
C GLN A 149 -2.57 -17.63 -38.86
N ASP A 150 -2.27 -18.67 -38.08
CA ASP A 150 -2.87 -19.99 -38.21
C ASP A 150 -4.39 -19.92 -38.04
N ALA A 151 -4.89 -19.19 -37.04
CA ALA A 151 -6.31 -19.05 -36.81
C ALA A 151 -7.08 -18.45 -38.00
N VAL A 152 -6.46 -17.48 -38.67
CA VAL A 152 -7.04 -16.85 -39.87
C VAL A 152 -6.94 -17.76 -41.10
N GLN A 153 -5.86 -18.53 -41.24
CA GLN A 153 -5.63 -19.42 -42.39
C GLN A 153 -6.50 -20.68 -42.33
N THR A 154 -6.62 -21.31 -41.16
CA THR A 154 -7.28 -22.61 -40.98
C THR A 154 -8.72 -22.51 -40.51
N GLY A 155 -9.13 -21.36 -39.96
CA GLY A 155 -10.47 -21.18 -39.41
C GLY A 155 -10.60 -21.75 -38.00
N TYR A 156 -9.54 -21.62 -37.21
CA TYR A 156 -9.49 -22.12 -35.85
C TYR A 156 -10.48 -21.38 -34.92
N ALA A 157 -11.73 -21.86 -34.87
CA ALA A 157 -12.83 -21.23 -34.12
C ALA A 157 -12.59 -21.15 -32.60
N THR A 158 -11.72 -22.00 -32.05
CA THR A 158 -11.33 -22.01 -30.64
C THR A 158 -10.13 -21.12 -30.33
N TYR A 159 -9.69 -20.28 -31.28
CA TYR A 159 -8.66 -19.26 -31.02
C TYR A 159 -9.09 -18.29 -29.92
N ASP A 160 -8.24 -18.16 -28.89
CA ASP A 160 -8.43 -17.18 -27.82
C ASP A 160 -7.54 -15.95 -28.03
N PRO A 161 -8.10 -14.77 -28.36
CA PRO A 161 -7.31 -13.56 -28.50
C PRO A 161 -6.63 -13.14 -27.18
N TYR A 162 -7.17 -13.48 -26.01
CA TYR A 162 -6.53 -13.15 -24.73
C TYR A 162 -5.23 -13.95 -24.50
N GLY A 163 -5.04 -15.05 -25.23
CA GLY A 163 -3.86 -15.90 -25.14
C GLY A 163 -2.59 -15.30 -25.75
N ALA A 164 -2.66 -14.21 -26.52
CA ALA A 164 -1.49 -13.67 -27.21
C ALA A 164 -0.57 -12.85 -26.29
N ALA A 165 -1.14 -12.17 -25.30
CA ALA A 165 -0.38 -11.36 -24.35
C ALA A 165 -1.12 -11.20 -23.01
N GLN A 166 -0.34 -11.09 -21.94
CA GLN A 166 -0.80 -11.07 -20.56
C GLN A 166 -0.28 -9.83 -19.85
N MET A 167 -1.16 -9.15 -19.13
CA MET A 167 -0.84 -8.06 -18.23
C MET A 167 -0.90 -8.58 -16.80
N ILE A 168 0.22 -8.46 -16.08
CA ILE A 168 0.36 -8.92 -14.71
C ILE A 168 0.53 -7.68 -13.83
N ILE A 169 -0.30 -7.59 -12.80
CA ILE A 169 -0.24 -6.53 -11.77
C ILE A 169 -0.18 -7.17 -10.38
N LEU A 170 0.46 -6.48 -9.44
CA LEU A 170 0.48 -6.86 -8.03
C LEU A 170 -0.25 -5.81 -7.18
N THR A 171 -1.55 -6.00 -6.94
CA THR A 171 -2.32 -5.02 -6.12
C THR A 171 -2.01 -5.10 -4.63
N ALA A 172 -1.26 -6.13 -4.20
CA ALA A 172 -0.82 -6.31 -2.82
C ALA A 172 0.23 -5.27 -2.39
N ARG A 173 0.92 -4.63 -3.36
CA ARG A 173 1.91 -3.57 -3.09
C ARG A 173 1.24 -2.31 -2.55
N ASP A 174 0.33 -1.75 -3.34
CA ASP A 174 -0.59 -0.69 -2.92
C ASP A 174 -1.80 -0.67 -3.87
N SER A 175 -2.95 -1.10 -3.36
CA SER A 175 -4.17 -1.18 -4.16
C SER A 175 -4.65 0.19 -4.65
N THR A 176 -4.35 1.27 -3.91
CA THR A 176 -4.77 2.63 -4.25
C THR A 176 -4.00 3.13 -5.48
N THR A 177 -2.67 3.02 -5.47
CA THR A 177 -1.80 3.39 -6.60
C THR A 177 -2.09 2.52 -7.82
N VAL A 178 -2.28 1.21 -7.62
CA VAL A 178 -2.59 0.31 -8.75
C VAL A 178 -3.92 0.68 -9.39
N ASN A 179 -4.98 0.91 -8.61
CA ASN A 179 -6.29 1.28 -9.15
C ASN A 179 -6.34 2.71 -9.71
N GLY A 180 -5.57 3.64 -9.12
CA GLY A 180 -5.55 5.04 -9.51
C GLY A 180 -4.72 5.33 -10.76
N TYR A 181 -3.57 4.63 -10.93
CA TYR A 181 -2.60 4.95 -11.98
C TYR A 181 -2.29 3.78 -12.91
N ILE A 182 -2.03 2.58 -12.38
CA ILE A 182 -1.56 1.43 -13.18
C ILE A 182 -2.69 0.83 -14.03
N THR A 183 -3.80 0.46 -13.40
CA THR A 183 -4.94 -0.18 -14.09
C THR A 183 -5.50 0.70 -15.21
N PRO A 184 -5.76 2.00 -15.01
CA PRO A 184 -6.21 2.87 -16.10
C PRO A 184 -5.19 2.97 -17.24
N ALA A 185 -3.89 3.00 -16.94
CA ALA A 185 -2.83 3.04 -17.95
C ALA A 185 -2.78 1.74 -18.78
N LEU A 186 -2.92 0.59 -18.15
CA LEU A 186 -2.98 -0.71 -18.84
C LEU A 186 -4.26 -0.85 -19.69
N VAL A 187 -5.41 -0.39 -19.19
CA VAL A 187 -6.66 -0.35 -19.97
C VAL A 187 -6.54 0.60 -21.17
N ALA A 188 -5.89 1.75 -21.00
CA ALA A 188 -5.63 2.66 -22.10
C ALA A 188 -4.70 2.06 -23.16
N LEU A 189 -3.68 1.30 -22.73
CA LEU A 189 -2.80 0.55 -23.62
C LEU A 189 -3.58 -0.52 -24.39
N ASP A 190 -4.36 -1.36 -23.71
CA ASP A 190 -5.20 -2.40 -24.33
C ASP A 190 -6.14 -1.82 -25.40
N LYS A 191 -6.83 -0.71 -25.07
CA LYS A 191 -7.69 -0.01 -26.04
C LYS A 191 -6.91 0.50 -27.26
N HIS A 192 -5.72 1.06 -27.04
CA HIS A 192 -4.91 1.59 -28.13
C HIS A 192 -4.34 0.47 -29.01
N VAL A 193 -3.84 -0.61 -28.40
CA VAL A 193 -3.39 -1.82 -29.11
C VAL A 193 -4.54 -2.38 -29.92
N THR A 194 -5.68 -2.66 -29.29
CA THR A 194 -6.87 -3.22 -29.96
C THR A 194 -7.26 -2.37 -31.16
N ALA A 195 -7.40 -1.05 -31.00
CA ALA A 195 -7.86 -0.18 -32.09
C ALA A 195 -6.84 -0.08 -33.25
N SER A 196 -5.56 0.10 -32.94
CA SER A 196 -4.52 0.29 -33.96
C SER A 196 -4.13 -1.01 -34.67
N PHE A 197 -4.03 -2.10 -33.90
CA PHE A 197 -3.74 -3.43 -34.41
C PHE A 197 -4.89 -3.92 -35.30
N SER A 198 -6.13 -3.93 -34.79
CA SER A 198 -7.27 -4.49 -35.52
C SER A 198 -7.48 -3.79 -36.86
N LYS A 199 -7.29 -2.47 -36.94
CA LYS A 199 -7.37 -1.72 -38.20
C LYS A 199 -6.31 -2.17 -39.21
N SER A 200 -5.06 -2.29 -38.77
CA SER A 200 -3.92 -2.63 -39.65
C SER A 200 -3.99 -4.09 -40.07
N TRP A 201 -4.28 -4.98 -39.12
CA TRP A 201 -4.42 -6.42 -39.33
C TRP A 201 -5.60 -6.77 -40.23
N THR A 202 -6.78 -6.22 -39.96
CA THR A 202 -7.96 -6.46 -40.81
C THR A 202 -7.72 -6.00 -42.25
N THR A 203 -7.02 -4.88 -42.43
CA THR A 203 -6.64 -4.41 -43.78
C THR A 203 -5.74 -5.41 -44.48
N LEU A 204 -4.72 -5.92 -43.79
CA LEU A 204 -3.77 -6.90 -44.33
C LEU A 204 -4.45 -8.24 -44.66
N VAL A 205 -5.35 -8.70 -43.80
CA VAL A 205 -6.11 -9.94 -43.99
C VAL A 205 -7.09 -9.82 -45.16
N LEU A 206 -7.81 -8.70 -45.28
CA LEU A 206 -8.77 -8.47 -46.37
C LEU A 206 -8.11 -8.24 -47.73
N GLN A 207 -6.86 -7.77 -47.76
CA GLN A 207 -6.06 -7.62 -48.98
C GLN A 207 -5.39 -8.92 -49.43
N ASN A 208 -5.36 -9.95 -48.58
CA ASN A 208 -4.74 -11.21 -48.91
C ASN A 208 -5.75 -12.17 -49.55
N ASP A 209 -5.66 -12.31 -50.87
CA ASP A 209 -6.54 -13.17 -51.68
C ASP A 209 -6.41 -14.67 -51.35
N SER A 210 -5.34 -15.09 -50.64
CA SER A 210 -5.17 -16.48 -50.23
C SER A 210 -6.07 -16.91 -49.07
N ILE A 211 -6.68 -15.96 -48.34
CA ILE A 211 -7.51 -16.22 -47.16
C ILE A 211 -8.98 -16.28 -47.58
N SER A 212 -9.61 -17.44 -47.43
CA SER A 212 -11.03 -17.61 -47.76
C SER A 212 -11.91 -16.81 -46.81
N ARG A 213 -12.87 -16.06 -47.37
CA ARG A 213 -13.89 -15.34 -46.58
C ARG A 213 -14.73 -16.27 -45.72
N GLY A 214 -14.93 -17.53 -46.15
CA GLY A 214 -15.64 -18.54 -45.36
C GLY A 214 -14.92 -18.87 -44.05
N THR A 215 -13.59 -18.92 -44.09
CA THR A 215 -12.72 -19.14 -42.92
C THR A 215 -12.80 -17.97 -41.95
N LEU A 216 -12.83 -16.73 -42.45
CA LEU A 216 -12.95 -15.52 -41.63
C LEU A 216 -14.29 -15.44 -40.87
N HIS A 217 -15.39 -15.89 -41.49
CA HIS A 217 -16.69 -15.95 -40.82
C HIS A 217 -16.71 -16.90 -39.61
N GLN A 218 -15.82 -17.90 -39.58
CA GLN A 218 -15.72 -18.84 -38.48
C GLN A 218 -14.86 -18.33 -37.32
N VAL A 219 -14.02 -17.31 -37.57
CA VAL A 219 -13.06 -16.78 -36.57
C VAL A 219 -13.08 -15.25 -36.50
N PRO A 220 -14.23 -14.60 -36.28
CA PRO A 220 -14.30 -13.14 -36.19
C PRO A 220 -13.44 -12.59 -35.03
N GLN A 221 -13.25 -13.36 -33.96
CA GLN A 221 -12.41 -12.98 -32.82
C GLN A 221 -10.92 -12.83 -33.16
N ALA A 222 -10.40 -13.47 -34.22
CA ALA A 222 -9.00 -13.29 -34.64
C ALA A 222 -8.74 -11.92 -35.28
N LEU A 223 -9.77 -11.16 -35.62
CA LEU A 223 -9.60 -9.79 -36.13
C LEU A 223 -9.38 -8.76 -35.01
N LEU A 224 -9.71 -9.13 -33.76
CA LEU A 224 -9.63 -8.27 -32.58
C LEU A 224 -8.64 -8.84 -31.57
N GLN A 225 -7.49 -8.19 -31.43
CA GLN A 225 -6.49 -8.57 -30.43
C GLN A 225 -6.75 -7.87 -29.10
N ARG A 226 -6.75 -8.60 -27.99
CA ARG A 226 -6.94 -8.07 -26.63
C ARG A 226 -5.86 -8.59 -25.68
N LEU A 227 -5.56 -7.84 -24.63
CA LEU A 227 -4.60 -8.23 -23.60
C LEU A 227 -5.34 -8.86 -22.41
N ALA A 228 -4.89 -10.02 -21.94
CA ALA A 228 -5.45 -10.64 -20.74
C ALA A 228 -5.01 -9.85 -19.49
N SER A 229 -5.95 -9.43 -18.63
CA SER A 229 -5.62 -8.82 -17.34
C SER A 229 -5.64 -9.86 -16.22
N LEU A 230 -4.53 -9.99 -15.49
CA LEU A 230 -4.43 -10.89 -14.34
C LEU A 230 -4.28 -10.09 -13.05
N ILE A 231 -5.33 -10.10 -12.24
CA ILE A 231 -5.44 -9.30 -11.01
C ILE A 231 -5.12 -10.20 -9.81
N THR A 232 -4.05 -9.86 -9.10
CA THR A 232 -3.66 -10.42 -7.79
C THR A 232 -3.90 -9.34 -6.73
N PRO A 233 -3.86 -9.61 -5.41
CA PRO A 233 -4.94 -9.20 -4.52
C PRO A 233 -4.75 -8.00 -3.60
N ALA A 234 -5.89 -7.54 -3.10
CA ALA A 234 -6.13 -6.28 -2.45
C ALA A 234 -5.67 -6.26 -0.98
N VAL A 235 -4.93 -5.22 -0.61
CA VAL A 235 -4.74 -4.83 0.79
C VAL A 235 -5.98 -4.05 1.25
N THR A 236 -6.56 -4.48 2.36
CA THR A 236 -7.76 -3.86 2.94
C THR A 236 -7.33 -2.63 3.76
N VAL A 237 -7.52 -1.43 3.21
CA VAL A 237 -7.35 -0.14 3.90
C VAL A 237 -8.47 0.06 4.92
N ARG A 238 -8.43 -0.69 6.04
CA ARG A 238 -9.40 -0.59 7.15
C ARG A 238 -8.78 -0.60 8.55
N LEU A 239 -7.46 -0.47 8.65
CA LEU A 239 -6.72 -0.69 9.90
C LEU A 239 -6.36 0.60 10.67
N ILE A 240 -6.48 1.77 10.05
CA ILE A 240 -6.10 3.04 10.68
C ILE A 240 -7.06 3.47 11.81
N TYR A 241 -8.37 3.27 11.64
CA TYR A 241 -9.37 3.72 12.62
C TYR A 241 -9.26 3.01 13.96
N PRO A 242 -9.13 1.67 14.02
CA PRO A 242 -9.06 1.01 15.32
C PRO A 242 -7.66 1.13 15.97
N ILE A 243 -6.59 1.46 15.23
CA ILE A 243 -5.28 1.87 15.79
C ILE A 243 -5.44 3.19 16.55
N VAL A 244 -6.01 4.20 15.90
CA VAL A 244 -6.25 5.53 16.49
C VAL A 244 -7.11 5.42 17.75
N VAL A 245 -8.21 4.66 17.71
CA VAL A 245 -9.11 4.48 18.87
C VAL A 245 -8.45 3.76 20.04
N ALA A 246 -7.64 2.72 19.79
CA ALA A 246 -6.93 2.00 20.83
C ALA A 246 -5.82 2.85 21.48
N PHE A 247 -5.04 3.59 20.68
CA PHE A 247 -3.94 4.44 21.17
C PHE A 247 -4.41 5.66 21.97
N PHE A 248 -5.51 6.31 21.53
CA PHE A 248 -6.09 7.41 22.30
C PHE A 248 -6.71 6.91 23.60
N SER A 249 -7.51 5.82 23.55
CA SER A 249 -8.08 5.21 24.77
C SER A 249 -6.99 4.85 25.78
N PHE A 250 -5.89 4.27 25.30
CA PHE A 250 -4.75 3.91 26.13
C PHE A 250 -4.05 5.13 26.78
N SER A 251 -3.84 6.22 26.04
CA SER A 251 -3.21 7.45 26.56
C SER A 251 -4.03 8.08 27.69
N PHE A 252 -5.36 7.91 27.68
CA PHE A 252 -6.25 8.35 28.75
C PHE A 252 -6.16 7.48 30.02
N PHE A 253 -5.89 6.18 29.88
CA PHE A 253 -5.82 5.25 31.03
C PHE A 253 -4.41 5.06 31.59
N LEU A 254 -3.34 5.38 30.83
CA LEU A 254 -1.94 5.22 31.26
C LEU A 254 -1.60 5.90 32.61
N PRO A 255 -2.04 7.14 32.91
CA PRO A 255 -1.76 7.78 34.20
C PRO A 255 -2.40 7.02 35.38
N ILE A 256 -3.53 6.37 35.15
CA ILE A 256 -4.24 5.56 36.15
C ILE A 256 -3.50 4.23 36.34
N HIS A 257 -3.04 3.61 35.25
CA HIS A 257 -2.29 2.35 35.32
C HIS A 257 -0.92 2.50 35.98
N MET A 258 -0.18 3.58 35.69
CA MET A 258 1.14 3.83 36.30
C MET A 258 1.04 4.23 37.78
N LYS A 259 -0.09 4.81 38.21
CA LYS A 259 -0.30 5.25 39.59
C LYS A 259 -0.89 4.17 40.50
N TYR A 260 -1.64 3.22 39.94
CA TYR A 260 -2.44 2.27 40.75
C TYR A 260 -2.29 0.79 40.38
N LEU A 261 -1.63 0.43 39.27
CA LEU A 261 -1.50 -0.96 38.82
C LEU A 261 -0.04 -1.41 38.70
N SER A 262 0.20 -2.70 38.98
CA SER A 262 1.50 -3.32 38.75
C SER A 262 1.82 -3.39 37.25
N PRO A 263 3.11 -3.39 36.84
CA PRO A 263 3.49 -3.50 35.43
C PRO A 263 2.93 -4.75 34.74
N VAL A 264 2.70 -5.83 35.52
CA VAL A 264 2.08 -7.07 35.03
C VAL A 264 0.59 -6.87 34.70
N ALA A 265 -0.15 -6.12 35.52
CA ALA A 265 -1.54 -5.80 35.27
C ALA A 265 -1.69 -4.90 34.02
N THR A 266 -0.77 -3.96 33.85
CA THR A 266 -0.69 -3.13 32.64
C THR A 266 -0.36 -3.96 31.40
N ALA A 267 0.64 -4.86 31.47
CA ALA A 267 0.97 -5.81 30.39
C ALA A 267 -0.22 -6.70 29.99
N SER A 268 -0.99 -7.18 30.97
CA SER A 268 -2.17 -8.02 30.76
C SER A 268 -3.31 -7.25 30.09
N ALA A 269 -3.52 -5.98 30.48
CA ALA A 269 -4.48 -5.11 29.81
C ALA A 269 -4.11 -4.86 28.34
N TYR A 270 -2.82 -4.64 28.02
CA TYR A 270 -2.37 -4.50 26.63
C TYR A 270 -2.55 -5.78 25.81
N PHE A 271 -2.27 -6.93 26.41
CA PHE A 271 -2.46 -8.22 25.76
C PHE A 271 -3.93 -8.42 25.35
N ILE A 272 -4.88 -8.11 26.25
CA ILE A 272 -6.31 -8.22 25.99
C ILE A 272 -6.79 -7.17 24.97
N LEU A 273 -6.33 -5.92 25.09
CA LEU A 273 -6.69 -4.85 24.15
C LEU A 273 -6.20 -5.14 22.72
N SER A 274 -4.94 -5.56 22.57
CA SER A 274 -4.37 -5.95 21.25
C SER A 274 -5.09 -7.15 20.64
N LEU A 275 -5.56 -8.10 21.46
CA LEU A 275 -6.37 -9.23 21.02
C LEU A 275 -7.76 -8.79 20.54
N CYS A 276 -8.49 -8.00 21.34
CA CYS A 276 -9.81 -7.46 20.98
C CYS A 276 -9.75 -6.63 19.69
N TYR A 277 -8.67 -5.85 19.50
CA TYR A 277 -8.40 -5.12 18.27
C TYR A 277 -8.27 -6.06 17.07
N SER A 278 -7.47 -7.12 17.21
CA SER A 278 -7.28 -8.10 16.13
C SER A 278 -8.57 -8.87 15.81
N LEU A 279 -9.40 -9.11 16.82
CA LEU A 279 -10.72 -9.73 16.67
C LEU A 279 -11.71 -8.84 15.91
N ILE A 280 -11.61 -7.51 15.98
CA ILE A 280 -12.45 -6.61 15.17
C ILE A 280 -12.18 -6.85 13.68
N SER A 281 -10.92 -6.94 13.27
CA SER A 281 -10.56 -7.25 11.88
C SER A 281 -11.14 -8.61 11.45
N LEU A 282 -11.10 -9.61 12.32
CA LEU A 282 -11.73 -10.91 12.08
C LEU A 282 -13.27 -10.81 11.97
N ALA A 283 -13.91 -10.01 12.83
CA ALA A 283 -15.36 -9.80 12.84
C ALA A 283 -15.86 -9.10 11.56
N PHE A 284 -15.04 -8.19 11.00
CA PHE A 284 -15.29 -7.58 9.68
C PHE A 284 -14.89 -8.47 8.51
N ARG A 285 -14.69 -9.77 8.75
CA ARG A 285 -14.40 -10.81 7.75
C ARG A 285 -13.14 -10.53 6.93
N VAL A 286 -12.13 -9.94 7.55
CA VAL A 286 -10.79 -9.91 6.95
C VAL A 286 -10.29 -11.37 6.89
N PRO A 287 -9.86 -11.85 5.72
CA PRO A 287 -9.33 -13.20 5.57
C PRO A 287 -7.97 -13.30 6.27
N PHE A 288 -7.83 -14.28 7.18
CA PHE A 288 -6.59 -14.58 7.90
C PHE A 288 -6.20 -16.05 7.85
N SER A 289 -6.80 -16.80 6.93
CA SER A 289 -6.71 -18.27 6.84
C SER A 289 -6.63 -18.78 5.41
N ARG A 290 -6.41 -17.90 4.43
CA ARG A 290 -6.22 -18.30 3.03
C ARG A 290 -4.85 -18.93 2.86
N ARG A 291 -4.66 -19.75 1.84
CA ARG A 291 -3.35 -20.35 1.57
C ARG A 291 -2.40 -19.28 1.03
N GLY A 292 -1.12 -19.42 1.35
CA GLY A 292 -0.07 -18.67 0.65
C GLY A 292 -0.08 -19.04 -0.83
N ALA A 293 0.40 -18.13 -1.67
CA ALA A 293 0.55 -18.37 -3.10
C ALA A 293 2.01 -18.42 -3.49
N SER A 294 2.29 -19.10 -4.60
CA SER A 294 3.57 -19.02 -5.28
C SER A 294 3.81 -17.59 -5.79
N HIS A 295 5.08 -17.20 -5.84
CA HIS A 295 5.54 -15.92 -6.41
C HIS A 295 5.28 -15.77 -7.92
N THR A 296 5.00 -16.86 -8.63
CA THR A 296 4.91 -16.90 -10.11
C THR A 296 3.52 -17.27 -10.62
N GLU A 297 2.68 -17.83 -9.75
CA GLU A 297 1.31 -18.22 -10.07
C GLU A 297 0.31 -17.15 -9.64
N PRO A 298 -0.70 -16.85 -10.47
CA PRO A 298 -1.75 -15.94 -10.07
C PRO A 298 -2.57 -16.51 -8.92
N ALA A 299 -2.74 -15.70 -7.88
CA ALA A 299 -3.60 -16.03 -6.76
C ALA A 299 -4.50 -14.86 -6.40
N ILE A 300 -5.76 -15.19 -6.12
CA ILE A 300 -6.77 -14.23 -5.67
C ILE A 300 -6.82 -14.29 -4.15
N ASN A 301 -6.21 -13.27 -3.55
CA ASN A 301 -6.12 -12.98 -2.12
C ASN A 301 -5.45 -14.08 -1.29
N PRO A 302 -4.18 -14.47 -1.54
CA PRO A 302 -3.45 -15.34 -0.64
C PRO A 302 -3.00 -14.55 0.59
N ASP A 303 -2.90 -15.26 1.71
CA ASP A 303 -2.34 -14.71 2.94
C ASP A 303 -0.88 -15.16 3.03
N ALA A 304 0.06 -14.22 3.27
CA ALA A 304 1.50 -14.52 3.29
C ALA A 304 1.88 -15.59 4.32
N TYR A 305 1.23 -15.60 5.48
CA TYR A 305 1.48 -16.55 6.57
C TYR A 305 0.34 -17.55 6.77
N SER A 306 -0.59 -17.63 5.82
CA SER A 306 -1.79 -18.46 5.92
C SER A 306 -2.49 -18.33 7.29
N HIS A 307 -2.76 -19.44 7.98
CA HIS A 307 -3.37 -19.46 9.31
C HIS A 307 -2.57 -18.73 10.40
N ALA A 308 -1.27 -18.51 10.21
CA ALA A 308 -0.44 -17.75 11.15
C ALA A 308 -0.55 -16.23 10.94
N THR A 309 -1.22 -15.76 9.88
CA THR A 309 -1.35 -14.33 9.58
C THR A 309 -2.02 -13.56 10.71
N PHE A 310 -3.04 -14.15 11.34
CA PHE A 310 -3.69 -13.56 12.52
C PHE A 310 -2.73 -13.42 13.71
N PHE A 311 -1.92 -14.44 13.98
CA PHE A 311 -0.98 -14.43 15.09
C PHE A 311 0.17 -13.45 14.88
N VAL A 312 0.74 -13.40 13.68
CA VAL A 312 1.78 -12.42 13.31
C VAL A 312 1.24 -11.00 13.45
N TYR A 313 0.05 -10.76 12.90
CA TYR A 313 -0.63 -9.48 12.99
C TYR A 313 -0.92 -9.06 14.46
N TRP A 314 -1.38 -9.99 15.30
CA TRP A 314 -1.65 -9.72 16.71
C TRP A 314 -0.38 -9.44 17.51
N MET A 315 0.68 -10.22 17.31
CA MET A 315 1.96 -10.04 18.02
C MET A 315 2.69 -8.76 17.64
N LEU A 316 2.55 -8.28 16.41
CA LEU A 316 3.08 -6.99 15.97
C LEU A 316 2.41 -5.83 16.74
N ASN A 317 1.09 -5.91 16.93
CA ASN A 317 0.35 -4.92 17.72
C ASN A 317 0.73 -4.95 19.21
N PHE A 318 1.05 -6.12 19.76
CA PHE A 318 1.45 -6.26 21.17
C PHE A 318 2.83 -5.64 21.47
N ASN A 319 3.83 -5.86 20.60
CA ASN A 319 5.21 -5.46 20.86
C ASN A 319 5.44 -3.93 20.82
N VAL A 320 4.70 -3.21 19.97
CA VAL A 320 4.89 -1.77 19.77
C VAL A 320 4.42 -0.93 20.98
N ALA A 321 3.41 -1.40 21.71
CA ALA A 321 2.84 -0.67 22.84
C ALA A 321 3.77 -0.61 24.08
N MET A 322 4.79 -1.46 24.16
CA MET A 322 5.58 -1.67 25.37
C MET A 322 6.82 -0.74 25.50
N VAL A 323 7.18 0.02 24.46
CA VAL A 323 8.50 0.67 24.36
C VAL A 323 8.51 2.16 24.77
N VAL A 324 7.37 2.80 25.06
CA VAL A 324 7.32 4.28 25.21
C VAL A 324 6.77 4.72 26.57
N GLY A 325 7.56 5.55 27.29
CA GLY A 325 7.20 6.18 28.57
C GLY A 325 6.79 7.67 28.49
N GLN A 326 6.27 8.21 29.60
CA GLN A 326 5.86 9.62 29.77
C GLN A 326 7.07 10.58 29.92
N PRO A 327 6.98 11.91 29.66
CA PRO A 327 5.77 12.78 29.60
C PRO A 327 5.32 13.25 28.20
N TRP A 328 6.08 13.04 27.13
CA TRP A 328 5.75 13.53 25.77
C TRP A 328 4.96 12.55 24.93
N ILE A 329 4.32 11.56 25.57
CA ILE A 329 3.73 10.40 24.90
C ILE A 329 2.68 10.79 23.87
N ALA A 330 1.83 11.79 24.14
CA ALA A 330 0.79 12.20 23.21
C ALA A 330 1.35 12.78 21.90
N ILE A 331 2.36 13.65 21.97
CA ILE A 331 3.00 14.25 20.78
C ILE A 331 3.80 13.20 20.03
N TRP A 332 4.55 12.36 20.76
CA TRP A 332 5.29 11.24 20.16
C TRP A 332 4.36 10.26 19.45
N LEU A 333 3.22 9.92 20.06
CA LEU A 333 2.23 9.02 19.45
C LEU A 333 1.61 9.63 18.18
N ILE A 334 1.27 10.92 18.19
CA ILE A 334 0.77 11.58 16.98
C ILE A 334 1.84 11.58 15.89
N PHE A 335 3.09 11.91 16.22
CA PHE A 335 4.21 11.81 15.27
C PHE A 335 4.36 10.40 14.71
N TRP A 336 4.40 9.40 15.60
CA TRP A 336 4.61 8.00 15.24
C TRP A 336 3.48 7.46 14.38
N ILE A 337 2.22 7.76 14.70
CA ILE A 337 1.07 7.36 13.86
C ILE A 337 1.16 8.02 12.50
N ILE A 338 1.37 9.34 12.43
CA ILE A 338 1.37 10.06 11.16
C ILE A 338 2.58 9.67 10.31
N SER A 339 3.75 9.44 10.90
CA SER A 339 4.95 8.99 10.17
C SER A 339 4.72 7.60 9.57
N ASN A 340 4.22 6.64 10.36
CA ASN A 340 3.90 5.29 9.86
C ASN A 340 2.78 5.33 8.83
N VAL A 341 1.76 6.16 9.02
CA VAL A 341 0.66 6.27 8.05
C VAL A 341 1.16 6.81 6.72
N SER A 342 2.04 7.82 6.77
CA SER A 342 2.59 8.47 5.58
C SER A 342 3.43 7.51 4.73
N THR A 343 4.13 6.55 5.33
CA THR A 343 4.97 5.57 4.61
C THR A 343 4.31 4.23 4.34
N ALA A 344 3.33 3.81 5.15
CA ALA A 344 2.70 2.49 5.02
C ALA A 344 1.45 2.49 4.13
N PHE A 345 0.70 3.60 4.05
CA PHE A 345 -0.54 3.66 3.25
C PHE A 345 -0.34 4.24 1.86
N TYR A 346 0.74 4.99 1.64
CA TYR A 346 1.03 5.61 0.36
C TYR A 346 2.23 4.94 -0.28
N SER A 347 2.20 4.85 -1.60
CA SER A 347 3.33 4.34 -2.37
C SER A 347 4.55 5.25 -2.14
N ILE A 348 5.59 4.68 -1.51
CA ILE A 348 6.86 5.37 -1.25
C ILE A 348 7.50 5.84 -2.56
N ASP A 349 7.29 5.10 -3.67
CA ASP A 349 7.81 5.47 -5.00
C ASP A 349 7.19 6.77 -5.55
N LEU A 350 6.02 7.17 -5.05
CA LEU A 350 5.35 8.42 -5.41
C LEU A 350 5.68 9.56 -4.43
N ALA A 351 6.16 9.23 -3.24
CA ALA A 351 6.51 10.22 -2.23
C ALA A 351 7.84 10.93 -2.58
N PRO A 352 8.08 12.14 -2.05
CA PRO A 352 9.40 12.75 -2.13
C PRO A 352 10.48 11.87 -1.50
N GLY A 353 11.73 11.95 -1.98
CA GLY A 353 12.83 11.11 -1.48
C GLY A 353 13.10 11.19 0.02
N PHE A 354 12.61 12.24 0.70
CA PHE A 354 12.60 12.33 2.16
C PHE A 354 11.90 11.14 2.83
N TYR A 355 10.88 10.53 2.22
CA TYR A 355 10.09 9.44 2.81
C TYR A 355 10.67 8.04 2.56
N HIS A 356 11.81 7.93 1.87
CA HIS A 356 12.45 6.64 1.57
C HIS A 356 12.97 5.88 2.80
N TRP A 357 13.01 6.51 3.99
CA TRP A 357 13.22 5.78 5.25
C TRP A 357 12.14 4.72 5.50
N GLY A 358 10.97 4.82 4.85
CA GLY A 358 9.94 3.79 4.89
C GLY A 358 10.30 2.48 4.20
N TYR A 359 11.39 2.40 3.43
CA TYR A 359 11.89 1.13 2.89
C TYR A 359 12.64 0.27 3.92
N ALA A 360 13.05 0.87 5.05
CA ALA A 360 13.94 0.28 6.04
C ALA A 360 13.26 -0.68 7.02
#